data_AF-A0A453BCM0-F1
#
_entry.id   AF-A0A453BCM0-F1
#
_cell.length_a   1.000
_cell.length_b   1.000
_cell.length_c   1.000
_cell.angle_alpha   90.00
_cell.angle_beta   90.00
_cell.angle_gamma   90.00
#
_symmetry.space_group_name_H-M   'P 1'
#
loop_
_entity.id
_entity.type
_entity.pdbx_description
1 polymer ?
#
loop_
_entity_poly.entity_id
_entity_poly.type
_entity_poly.pdbx_seq_one_letter_code
_entity_poly.pdbx_strand_id
1 'polypeptide(L)'
;VSKKPNKDHRLWIRKDSAGSGKKALCLVNTVSKLPNEKEAVYGALDRWTAFESEFPIIAAAKALEMLKKRRKWLQIIQVTKWLMSKGQVLTWTTYDTLLLALSMDGRVDEAESIWNTILETYTRSVPKKLFSRMIQIYNTRHLPDKVLEIYADMEELGVRPDEDTTRRVGRAFASSGQEDKQKPVLEKYLKKWKYIHFNGERVRVRRAGPLA
;
A
#
# COMPACT_ATOMS: atom_id res chain seq x y z
N VAL A 1 -17.15 32.82 42.91
CA VAL A 1 -17.19 33.03 41.45
C VAL A 1 -16.86 31.72 40.76
N SER A 2 -17.87 31.06 40.20
CA SER A 2 -17.73 29.77 39.48
C SER A 2 -17.05 30.01 38.14
N LYS A 3 -15.86 29.42 37.94
CA LYS A 3 -15.19 29.43 36.62
C LYS A 3 -15.88 28.38 35.74
N LYS A 4 -16.68 28.84 34.77
CA LYS A 4 -17.16 27.99 33.67
C LYS A 4 -15.95 27.44 32.89
N PRO A 5 -15.91 26.16 32.52
CA PRO A 5 -14.90 25.67 31.61
C PRO A 5 -15.16 26.28 30.23
N ASN A 6 -14.08 26.84 29.67
CA ASN A 6 -14.05 27.49 28.38
C ASN A 6 -14.48 26.48 27.30
N LYS A 7 -15.51 26.80 26.50
CA LYS A 7 -15.96 25.93 25.40
C LYS A 7 -14.89 25.95 24.31
N ASP A 8 -14.16 24.84 24.22
CA ASP A 8 -13.33 24.37 23.13
C ASP A 8 -13.46 25.15 21.80
N HIS A 9 -12.39 25.83 21.41
CA HIS A 9 -12.08 26.08 20.01
C HIS A 9 -11.72 24.75 19.32
N ARG A 10 -12.73 23.98 18.88
CA ARG A 10 -12.49 22.95 17.87
C ARG A 10 -12.43 23.65 16.51
N LEU A 11 -11.22 24.01 16.08
CA LEU A 11 -10.93 24.56 14.74
C LEU A 11 -11.27 23.60 13.58
N TRP A 12 -11.68 22.37 13.87
CA TRP A 12 -12.14 21.39 12.90
C TRP A 12 -13.38 20.65 13.40
N ILE A 13 -14.43 20.65 12.58
CA ILE A 13 -15.59 19.79 12.77
C ILE A 13 -15.24 18.45 12.12
N ARG A 14 -15.13 17.38 12.91
CA ARG A 14 -15.19 16.03 12.34
C ARG A 14 -16.62 15.82 11.85
N LYS A 15 -16.82 15.68 10.55
CA LYS A 15 -18.10 15.18 10.02
C LYS A 15 -18.41 13.86 10.73
N ASP A 16 -19.61 13.73 11.28
CA ASP A 16 -20.00 12.53 12.01
C ASP A 16 -19.94 11.32 11.08
N SER A 17 -18.90 10.50 11.26
CA SER A 17 -18.71 9.23 10.54
C SER A 17 -19.66 8.13 11.05
N ALA A 18 -20.71 8.52 11.79
CA ALA A 18 -21.70 7.63 12.39
C ALA A 18 -22.33 6.76 11.29
N GLY A 19 -22.19 5.44 11.41
CA GLY A 19 -22.71 4.48 10.43
C GLY A 19 -21.72 4.02 9.34
N SER A 20 -20.55 4.66 9.16
CA SER A 20 -19.55 4.23 8.17
C SER A 20 -19.09 2.78 8.33
N GLY A 21 -19.05 2.26 9.57
CA GLY A 21 -18.76 0.86 9.85
C GLY A 21 -19.87 -0.10 9.41
N LYS A 22 -21.15 0.28 9.64
CA LYS A 22 -22.31 -0.50 9.16
C LYS A 22 -22.37 -0.49 7.63
N LYS A 23 -22.11 0.66 6.99
CA LYS A 23 -22.04 0.78 5.52
C LYS A 23 -20.89 -0.05 4.93
N ALA A 24 -19.72 -0.05 5.56
CA ALA A 24 -18.60 -0.88 5.17
C ALA A 24 -18.95 -2.37 5.25
N LEU A 25 -19.59 -2.80 6.34
CA LEU A 25 -20.05 -4.19 6.48
C LEU A 25 -21.10 -4.56 5.44
N CYS A 26 -22.03 -3.65 5.12
CA CYS A 26 -23.01 -3.82 4.04
C CYS A 26 -22.31 -4.06 2.70
N LEU A 27 -21.33 -3.22 2.33
CA LEU A 27 -20.53 -3.40 1.11
C LEU A 27 -19.87 -4.78 1.08
N VAL A 28 -19.15 -5.14 2.17
CA VAL A 28 -18.44 -6.42 2.27
C VAL A 28 -19.39 -7.61 2.09
N ASN A 29 -20.57 -7.56 2.71
CA ASN A 29 -21.57 -8.62 2.61
C ASN A 29 -22.15 -8.71 1.20
N THR A 30 -22.39 -7.57 0.54
CA THR A 30 -22.86 -7.51 -0.85
C THR A 30 -21.85 -8.15 -1.78
N VAL A 31 -20.60 -7.69 -1.79
CA VAL A 31 -19.58 -8.22 -2.73
C VAL A 31 -19.18 -9.67 -2.46
N SER A 32 -19.35 -10.16 -1.23
CA SER A 32 -19.03 -11.55 -0.89
C SER A 32 -20.05 -12.56 -1.41
N LYS A 33 -21.27 -12.13 -1.76
CA LYS A 33 -22.38 -12.99 -2.20
C LYS A 33 -22.57 -13.02 -3.72
N LEU A 34 -21.87 -12.16 -4.45
CA LEU A 34 -22.04 -12.00 -5.88
C LEU A 34 -21.21 -13.01 -6.68
N PRO A 35 -21.66 -13.39 -7.89
CA PRO A 35 -20.80 -14.09 -8.84
C PRO A 35 -19.60 -13.20 -9.21
N ASN A 36 -18.49 -13.80 -9.60
CA ASN A 36 -17.25 -13.10 -9.96
C ASN A 36 -17.31 -12.43 -11.35
N GLU A 37 -18.49 -11.96 -11.74
CA GLU A 37 -18.74 -11.27 -13.00
C GLU A 37 -18.66 -9.76 -12.79
N LYS A 38 -17.91 -9.08 -13.67
CA LYS A 38 -17.68 -7.63 -13.57
C LYS A 38 -19.00 -6.85 -13.47
N GLU A 39 -19.95 -7.14 -14.36
CA GLU A 39 -21.23 -6.42 -14.43
C GLU A 39 -22.08 -6.61 -13.15
N ALA A 40 -22.12 -7.83 -12.63
CA ALA A 40 -22.84 -8.11 -11.38
C ALA A 40 -22.23 -7.36 -10.20
N VAL A 41 -20.90 -7.37 -10.09
CA VAL A 41 -20.18 -6.69 -9.00
C VAL A 41 -20.28 -5.17 -9.11
N TYR A 42 -20.04 -4.61 -10.30
CA TYR A 42 -20.07 -3.17 -10.53
C TYR A 42 -21.49 -2.63 -10.39
N GLY A 43 -22.50 -3.32 -10.94
CA GLY A 43 -23.90 -2.95 -10.76
C GLY A 43 -24.34 -2.96 -9.30
N ALA A 44 -23.87 -3.91 -8.50
CA ALA A 44 -24.17 -3.93 -7.07
C ALA A 44 -23.45 -2.80 -6.30
N LEU A 45 -22.21 -2.48 -6.66
CA LEU A 45 -21.46 -1.37 -6.05
C LEU A 45 -22.04 0.00 -6.45
N ASP A 46 -22.54 0.14 -7.68
CA ASP A 46 -23.23 1.35 -8.12
C ASP A 46 -24.53 1.56 -7.34
N ARG A 47 -25.33 0.51 -7.15
CA ARG A 47 -26.52 0.55 -6.26
C ARG A 47 -26.16 0.89 -4.81
N TRP A 48 -25.01 0.41 -4.32
CA TRP A 48 -24.52 0.73 -2.98
C TRP A 48 -24.24 2.23 -2.80
N THR A 49 -23.89 2.94 -3.87
CA THR A 49 -23.68 4.41 -3.84
C THR A 49 -24.88 5.24 -4.31
N ALA A 50 -25.88 4.63 -4.95
CA ALA A 50 -26.92 5.35 -5.68
C ALA A 50 -27.78 6.31 -4.84
N PHE A 51 -27.94 6.03 -3.54
CA PHE A 51 -28.76 6.83 -2.62
C PHE A 51 -27.93 7.67 -1.64
N GLU A 52 -26.62 7.77 -1.87
CA GLU A 52 -25.71 8.55 -1.02
C GLU A 52 -25.54 9.97 -1.57
N SER A 53 -25.70 10.97 -0.70
CA SER A 53 -25.55 12.38 -1.09
C SER A 53 -24.09 12.77 -1.40
N GLU A 54 -23.15 12.14 -0.72
CA GLU A 54 -21.70 12.25 -0.96
C GLU A 54 -21.12 10.84 -1.14
N PHE A 55 -20.10 10.69 -1.98
CA PHE A 55 -19.46 9.39 -2.18
C PHE A 55 -18.92 8.85 -0.84
N PRO A 56 -19.27 7.62 -0.42
CA PRO A 56 -18.96 7.11 0.91
C PRO A 56 -17.50 6.62 1.04
N ILE A 57 -16.51 7.51 0.82
CA ILE A 57 -15.06 7.24 0.81
C ILE A 57 -14.60 6.53 2.10
N ILE A 58 -15.03 7.02 3.27
CA ILE A 58 -14.64 6.45 4.57
C ILE A 58 -15.18 5.02 4.73
N ALA A 59 -16.40 4.75 4.26
CA ALA A 59 -16.99 3.41 4.33
C ALA A 59 -16.27 2.46 3.36
N ALA A 60 -15.93 2.92 2.16
CA ALA A 60 -15.16 2.14 1.19
C ALA A 60 -13.77 1.78 1.72
N ALA A 61 -13.04 2.74 2.31
CA ALA A 61 -11.73 2.48 2.93
C ALA A 61 -11.82 1.46 4.07
N LYS A 62 -12.85 1.58 4.94
CA LYS A 62 -13.10 0.59 6.01
C LYS A 62 -13.43 -0.80 5.44
N ALA A 63 -14.21 -0.87 4.36
CA ALA A 63 -14.56 -2.12 3.71
C ALA A 63 -13.33 -2.82 3.12
N LEU A 64 -12.43 -2.09 2.45
CA LEU A 64 -11.17 -2.63 1.94
C LEU A 64 -10.31 -3.21 3.07
N GLU A 65 -10.21 -2.54 4.21
CA GLU A 65 -9.47 -3.08 5.36
C GLU A 65 -10.12 -4.31 5.99
N MET A 66 -11.46 -4.38 6.01
CA MET A 66 -12.18 -5.58 6.44
C MET A 66 -11.93 -6.76 5.49
N LEU A 67 -11.97 -6.54 4.18
CA LEU A 67 -11.68 -7.57 3.18
C LEU A 67 -10.22 -8.04 3.29
N LYS A 68 -9.28 -7.12 3.51
CA LYS A 68 -7.85 -7.42 3.70
C LYS A 68 -7.60 -8.28 4.93
N LYS A 69 -8.24 -7.96 6.06
CA LYS A 69 -8.19 -8.81 7.28
C LYS A 69 -8.76 -10.21 7.02
N ARG A 70 -9.79 -10.33 6.18
CA ARG A 70 -10.39 -11.61 5.78
C ARG A 70 -9.67 -12.29 4.61
N ARG A 71 -8.57 -11.71 4.10
CA ARG A 71 -7.80 -12.19 2.94
C ARG A 71 -8.66 -12.44 1.69
N LYS A 72 -9.69 -11.61 1.49
CA LYS A 72 -10.59 -11.66 0.32
C LYS A 72 -10.01 -10.86 -0.84
N TRP A 73 -8.90 -11.34 -1.41
CA TRP A 73 -8.08 -10.60 -2.39
C TRP A 73 -8.84 -10.27 -3.67
N LEU A 74 -9.59 -11.22 -4.22
CA LEU A 74 -10.42 -11.01 -5.40
C LEU A 74 -11.43 -9.86 -5.21
N GLN A 75 -12.14 -9.84 -4.07
CA GLN A 75 -13.09 -8.76 -3.76
C GLN A 75 -12.37 -7.42 -3.57
N ILE A 76 -11.16 -7.40 -3.00
CA ILE A 76 -10.34 -6.18 -2.91
C ILE A 76 -10.01 -5.67 -4.32
N ILE A 77 -9.60 -6.54 -5.24
CA ILE A 77 -9.31 -6.17 -6.64
C ILE A 77 -10.56 -5.57 -7.27
N GLN A 78 -11.70 -6.24 -7.18
CA GLN A 78 -12.97 -5.78 -7.77
C GLN A 78 -13.41 -4.43 -7.22
N VAL A 79 -13.46 -4.27 -5.89
CA VAL A 79 -13.88 -3.02 -5.24
C VAL A 79 -12.90 -1.90 -5.57
N THR A 80 -11.59 -2.16 -5.54
CA THR A 80 -10.59 -1.13 -5.80
C THR A 80 -10.62 -0.64 -7.25
N LYS A 81 -10.75 -1.56 -8.22
CA LYS A 81 -10.90 -1.19 -9.63
C LYS A 81 -12.20 -0.44 -9.90
N TRP A 82 -13.28 -0.82 -9.24
CA TRP A 82 -14.54 -0.08 -9.33
C TRP A 82 -14.36 1.36 -8.79
N LEU A 83 -13.73 1.53 -7.62
CA LEU A 83 -13.42 2.87 -7.07
C LEU A 83 -12.62 3.73 -8.06
N MET A 84 -11.57 3.15 -8.65
CA MET A 84 -10.76 3.81 -9.66
C MET A 84 -11.58 4.21 -10.90
N SER A 85 -12.49 3.35 -11.37
CA SER A 85 -13.36 3.65 -12.53
C SER A 85 -14.33 4.80 -12.29
N LYS A 86 -14.65 5.12 -11.03
CA LYS A 86 -15.46 6.29 -10.65
C LYS A 86 -14.61 7.54 -10.39
N GLY A 87 -13.29 7.47 -10.61
CA GLY A 87 -12.34 8.53 -10.25
C GLY A 87 -12.22 8.74 -8.75
N GLN A 88 -12.69 7.80 -7.93
CA GLN A 88 -12.73 7.95 -6.48
C GLN A 88 -11.55 7.25 -5.82
N VAL A 89 -11.11 7.82 -4.69
CA VAL A 89 -10.09 7.23 -3.81
C VAL A 89 -8.79 6.92 -4.57
N LEU A 90 -8.35 7.78 -5.49
CA LEU A 90 -7.06 7.65 -6.19
C LEU A 90 -5.90 8.13 -5.30
N THR A 91 -5.67 7.40 -4.21
CA THR A 91 -4.57 7.67 -3.26
C THR A 91 -3.48 6.62 -3.40
N TRP A 92 -2.27 6.94 -2.95
CA TRP A 92 -1.16 5.98 -2.87
C TRP A 92 -1.52 4.71 -2.08
N THR A 93 -2.36 4.83 -1.06
CA THR A 93 -2.86 3.69 -0.28
C THR A 93 -3.74 2.76 -1.11
N THR A 94 -4.49 3.30 -2.05
CA THR A 94 -5.37 2.54 -2.95
C THR A 94 -4.57 1.76 -3.97
N TYR A 95 -3.57 2.39 -4.60
CA TYR A 95 -2.60 1.70 -5.46
C TYR A 95 -1.85 0.61 -4.69
N ASP A 96 -1.36 0.93 -3.48
CA ASP A 96 -0.72 -0.06 -2.61
C ASP A 96 -1.67 -1.24 -2.31
N THR A 97 -2.94 -0.97 -2.00
CA THR A 97 -3.90 -2.04 -1.70
C THR A 97 -4.18 -2.91 -2.92
N LEU A 98 -4.31 -2.32 -4.11
CA LEU A 98 -4.51 -3.05 -5.36
C LEU A 98 -3.30 -3.93 -5.70
N LEU A 99 -2.09 -3.38 -5.67
CA LEU A 99 -0.86 -4.12 -5.93
C LEU A 99 -0.67 -5.29 -4.94
N LEU A 100 -1.01 -5.10 -3.66
CA LEU A 100 -1.00 -6.19 -2.69
C LEU A 100 -1.97 -7.30 -3.11
N ALA A 101 -3.21 -6.92 -3.39
CA ALA A 101 -4.26 -7.88 -3.68
C ALA A 101 -3.97 -8.67 -4.96
N LEU A 102 -3.50 -8.01 -6.02
CA LEU A 102 -3.07 -8.66 -7.26
C LEU A 102 -1.93 -9.66 -7.03
N SER A 103 -0.92 -9.28 -6.23
CA SER A 103 0.18 -10.19 -5.88
C SER A 103 -0.31 -11.43 -5.14
N MET A 104 -1.17 -11.23 -4.13
CA MET A 104 -1.73 -12.31 -3.31
C MET A 104 -2.72 -13.20 -4.07
N ASP A 105 -3.38 -12.67 -5.10
CA ASP A 105 -4.31 -13.39 -5.99
C ASP A 105 -3.59 -14.11 -7.14
N GLY A 106 -2.27 -13.95 -7.30
CA GLY A 106 -1.51 -14.62 -8.34
C GLY A 106 -1.21 -13.77 -9.58
N ARG A 107 -1.91 -12.65 -9.76
CA ARG A 107 -1.99 -11.84 -10.99
C ARG A 107 -0.87 -10.80 -11.10
N VAL A 108 0.37 -11.26 -11.24
CA VAL A 108 1.55 -10.39 -11.25
C VAL A 108 1.65 -9.53 -12.51
N ASP A 109 1.32 -10.08 -13.67
CA ASP A 109 1.35 -9.34 -14.95
C ASP A 109 0.44 -8.11 -14.90
N GLU A 110 -0.70 -8.24 -14.22
CA GLU A 110 -1.61 -7.13 -14.01
C GLU A 110 -1.08 -6.12 -12.97
N ALA A 111 -0.40 -6.59 -11.93
CA ALA A 111 0.26 -5.68 -10.99
C ALA A 111 1.35 -4.85 -11.68
N GLU A 112 2.08 -5.46 -12.61
CA GLU A 112 3.07 -4.79 -13.46
C GLU A 112 2.44 -3.78 -14.41
N SER A 113 1.33 -4.12 -15.06
CA SER A 113 0.57 -3.15 -15.88
C SER A 113 0.13 -1.93 -15.05
N ILE A 114 -0.40 -2.15 -13.84
CA ILE A 114 -0.77 -1.06 -12.93
C ILE A 114 0.45 -0.24 -12.51
N TRP A 115 1.59 -0.89 -12.25
CA TRP A 115 2.84 -0.20 -11.91
C TRP A 115 3.33 0.71 -13.04
N ASN A 116 3.31 0.23 -14.29
CA ASN A 116 3.70 1.03 -15.44
C ASN A 116 2.78 2.24 -15.63
N THR A 117 1.46 2.06 -15.47
CA THR A 117 0.52 3.18 -15.48
C THR A 117 0.84 4.21 -14.38
N ILE A 118 1.24 3.77 -13.18
CA ILE A 118 1.64 4.68 -12.09
C ILE A 118 2.90 5.48 -12.49
N LEU A 119 3.91 4.83 -13.06
CA LEU A 119 5.15 5.49 -13.49
C LEU A 119 4.91 6.50 -14.61
N GLU A 120 4.11 6.13 -15.61
CA GLU A 120 3.71 7.01 -16.71
C GLU A 120 2.93 8.23 -16.22
N THR A 121 2.02 8.03 -15.26
CA THR A 121 1.16 9.10 -14.75
C THR A 121 1.87 10.01 -13.74
N TYR A 122 2.80 9.47 -12.93
CA TYR A 122 3.35 10.15 -11.75
C TYR A 122 4.89 10.16 -11.69
N THR A 123 5.53 10.32 -12.85
CA THR A 123 6.97 10.13 -13.15
C THR A 123 7.97 10.47 -12.03
N ARG A 124 7.76 11.51 -11.22
CA ARG A 124 8.72 11.96 -10.18
C ARG A 124 8.17 11.99 -8.75
N SER A 125 6.97 11.45 -8.51
CA SER A 125 6.30 11.59 -7.21
C SER A 125 5.78 10.27 -6.63
N VAL A 126 6.25 9.15 -7.16
CA VAL A 126 5.88 7.82 -6.66
C VAL A 126 6.47 7.60 -5.26
N PRO A 127 5.66 7.28 -4.25
CA PRO A 127 6.17 7.08 -2.89
C PRO A 127 7.03 5.82 -2.78
N LYS A 128 8.09 5.88 -1.95
CA LYS A 128 8.93 4.74 -1.55
C LYS A 128 8.16 3.45 -1.27
N LYS A 129 6.99 3.56 -0.63
CA LYS A 129 6.17 2.41 -0.25
C LYS A 129 5.75 1.55 -1.46
N LEU A 130 5.48 2.18 -2.62
CA LEU A 130 5.09 1.44 -3.83
C LEU A 130 6.29 0.74 -4.47
N PHE A 131 7.47 1.37 -4.49
CA PHE A 131 8.72 0.69 -4.88
C PHE A 131 9.01 -0.53 -4.00
N SER A 132 8.96 -0.35 -2.67
CA SER A 132 9.12 -1.46 -1.72
C SER A 132 8.11 -2.58 -1.97
N ARG A 133 6.86 -2.24 -2.38
CA ARG A 133 5.87 -3.23 -2.77
C ARG A 133 6.28 -3.99 -4.02
N MET A 134 6.67 -3.32 -5.11
CA MET A 134 7.07 -4.01 -6.34
C MET A 134 8.27 -4.93 -6.13
N ILE A 135 9.28 -4.48 -5.36
CA ILE A 135 10.41 -5.32 -4.96
C ILE A 135 9.93 -6.54 -4.16
N GLN A 136 8.97 -6.38 -3.24
CA GLN A 136 8.38 -7.52 -2.54
C GLN A 136 7.71 -8.51 -3.51
N ILE A 137 6.92 -8.02 -4.47
CA ILE A 137 6.19 -8.85 -5.45
C ILE A 137 7.17 -9.65 -6.32
N TYR A 138 8.18 -9.02 -6.90
CA TYR A 138 9.15 -9.73 -7.74
C TYR A 138 10.04 -10.68 -6.95
N ASN A 139 10.43 -10.30 -5.73
CA ASN A 139 11.22 -11.17 -4.87
C ASN A 139 10.45 -12.45 -4.46
N THR A 140 9.14 -12.39 -4.21
CA THR A 140 8.37 -13.61 -3.87
C THR A 140 8.16 -14.53 -5.07
N ARG A 141 8.40 -14.04 -6.29
CA ARG A 141 8.34 -14.82 -7.53
C ARG A 141 9.72 -15.24 -8.06
N HIS A 142 10.78 -15.02 -7.28
CA HIS A 142 12.15 -15.34 -7.67
C HIS A 142 12.57 -14.69 -9.00
N LEU A 143 12.19 -13.43 -9.21
CA LEU A 143 12.57 -12.63 -10.37
C LEU A 143 13.62 -11.58 -9.97
N PRO A 144 14.91 -11.97 -9.80
CA PRO A 144 15.94 -11.07 -9.31
C PRO A 144 16.20 -9.90 -10.27
N ASP A 145 16.14 -10.13 -11.58
CA ASP A 145 16.40 -9.08 -12.57
C ASP A 145 15.40 -7.93 -12.45
N LYS A 146 14.10 -8.24 -12.32
CA LYS A 146 13.06 -7.22 -12.07
C LYS A 146 13.21 -6.53 -10.71
N VAL A 147 13.73 -7.21 -9.69
CA VAL A 147 14.05 -6.55 -8.41
C VAL A 147 15.17 -5.52 -8.60
N LEU A 148 16.18 -5.85 -9.42
CA LEU A 148 17.30 -4.95 -9.71
C LEU A 148 16.89 -3.78 -10.60
N GLU A 149 15.97 -3.98 -11.55
CA GLU A 149 15.35 -2.90 -12.35
C GLU A 149 14.67 -1.87 -11.44
N ILE A 150 13.76 -2.32 -10.56
CA ILE A 150 13.07 -1.41 -9.63
C ILE A 150 14.05 -0.72 -8.68
N TYR A 151 15.13 -1.39 -8.29
CA TYR A 151 16.18 -0.76 -7.48
C TYR A 151 16.96 0.30 -8.26
N ALA A 152 17.24 0.09 -9.55
CA ALA A 152 17.87 1.11 -10.39
C ALA A 152 16.98 2.35 -10.50
N ASP A 153 15.67 2.18 -10.71
CA ASP A 153 14.70 3.29 -10.71
C ASP A 153 14.71 4.06 -9.38
N MET A 154 14.78 3.34 -8.26
CA MET A 154 14.89 3.97 -6.93
C MET A 154 16.15 4.82 -6.80
N GLU A 155 17.31 4.33 -7.29
CA GLU A 155 18.56 5.08 -7.26
C GLU A 155 18.50 6.33 -8.14
N GLU A 156 17.98 6.20 -9.37
CA GLU A 156 17.84 7.30 -10.32
C GLU A 156 16.91 8.41 -9.80
N LEU A 157 15.81 8.02 -9.14
CA LEU A 157 14.85 8.94 -8.54
C LEU A 157 15.27 9.44 -7.14
N GLY A 158 16.43 9.02 -6.63
CA GLY A 158 16.91 9.39 -5.29
C GLY A 158 16.05 8.84 -4.14
N VAL A 159 15.26 7.79 -4.38
CA VAL A 159 14.39 7.15 -3.41
C VAL A 159 15.18 6.12 -2.61
N ARG A 160 15.51 6.46 -1.36
CA ARG A 160 16.25 5.55 -0.48
C ARG A 160 15.41 4.31 -0.10
N PRO A 161 15.89 3.07 -0.34
CA PRO A 161 15.20 1.86 0.11
C PRO A 161 15.16 1.74 1.63
N ASP A 162 14.11 1.08 2.13
CA ASP A 162 14.05 0.67 3.53
C ASP A 162 14.87 -0.61 3.79
N GLU A 163 14.93 -1.03 5.05
CA GLU A 163 15.79 -2.15 5.46
C GLU A 163 15.38 -3.48 4.80
N ASP A 164 14.07 -3.73 4.63
CA ASP A 164 13.58 -4.97 4.03
C ASP A 164 13.85 -4.99 2.54
N THR A 165 13.53 -3.88 1.87
CA THR A 165 13.82 -3.66 0.45
C THR A 165 15.31 -3.84 0.18
N THR A 166 16.18 -3.25 1.00
CA THR A 166 17.64 -3.39 0.85
C THR A 166 18.10 -4.84 0.94
N ARG A 167 17.55 -5.63 1.88
CA ARG A 167 17.91 -7.05 1.99
C ARG A 167 17.46 -7.86 0.77
N ARG A 168 16.28 -7.56 0.22
CA ARG A 168 15.78 -8.21 -1.01
C ARG A 168 16.65 -7.89 -2.21
N VAL A 169 17.04 -6.62 -2.38
CA VAL A 169 17.98 -6.19 -3.43
C VAL A 169 19.33 -6.90 -3.29
N GLY A 170 19.87 -6.99 -2.07
CA GLY A 170 21.11 -7.74 -1.84
C GLY A 170 21.01 -9.22 -2.21
N ARG A 171 19.88 -9.88 -1.91
CA ARG A 171 19.61 -11.25 -2.34
C ARG A 171 19.46 -11.38 -3.86
N ALA A 172 18.87 -10.38 -4.50
CA ALA A 172 18.75 -10.35 -5.96
C ALA A 172 20.12 -10.26 -6.63
N PHE A 173 21.01 -9.37 -6.17
CA PHE A 173 22.39 -9.32 -6.66
C PHE A 173 23.13 -10.65 -6.49
N ALA A 174 23.02 -11.30 -5.33
CA ALA A 174 23.61 -12.61 -5.09
C ALA A 174 23.04 -13.69 -6.04
N SER A 175 21.72 -13.70 -6.24
CA SER A 175 21.04 -14.67 -7.11
C SER A 175 21.40 -14.49 -8.59
N SER A 176 21.72 -13.26 -9.01
CA SER A 176 22.20 -12.94 -10.36
C SER A 176 23.74 -13.01 -10.49
N GLY A 177 24.46 -13.55 -9.49
CA GLY A 177 25.92 -13.71 -9.52
C GLY A 177 26.74 -12.41 -9.40
N GLN A 178 26.11 -11.30 -9.04
CA GLN A 178 26.71 -9.97 -8.94
C GLN A 178 27.07 -9.62 -7.48
N GLU A 179 27.85 -10.50 -6.83
CA GLU A 179 28.22 -10.35 -5.40
C GLU A 179 29.08 -9.11 -5.13
N ASP A 180 29.84 -8.67 -6.13
CA ASP A 180 30.64 -7.44 -6.11
C ASP A 180 29.76 -6.20 -5.85
N LYS A 181 28.51 -6.20 -6.35
CA LYS A 181 27.53 -5.12 -6.15
C LYS A 181 26.69 -5.29 -4.88
N GLN A 182 26.54 -6.52 -4.38
CA GLN A 182 25.76 -6.80 -3.18
C GLN A 182 26.34 -6.07 -1.96
N LYS A 183 27.65 -6.22 -1.69
CA LYS A 183 28.29 -5.68 -0.47
C LYS A 183 28.15 -4.14 -0.39
N PRO A 184 28.47 -3.36 -1.44
CA PRO A 184 28.30 -1.91 -1.42
C PRO A 184 26.86 -1.47 -1.10
N VAL A 185 25.85 -2.15 -1.65
CA VAL A 185 24.43 -1.81 -1.42
C VAL A 185 24.03 -2.07 0.03
N LEU A 186 24.42 -3.23 0.57
CA LEU A 186 24.15 -3.56 1.97
C LEU A 186 24.86 -2.58 2.92
N GLU A 187 26.11 -2.21 2.64
CA GLU A 187 26.87 -1.26 3.45
C GLU A 187 26.28 0.17 3.38
N LYS A 188 25.89 0.61 2.18
CA LYS A 188 25.28 1.93 1.94
C LYS A 188 24.02 2.12 2.80
N TYR A 189 23.16 1.10 2.85
CA TYR A 189 21.82 1.22 3.41
C TYR A 189 21.60 0.54 4.77
N LEU A 190 22.31 -0.54 5.09
CA LEU A 190 22.22 -1.29 6.35
C LEU A 190 23.40 -1.00 7.30
N LYS A 191 23.74 0.28 7.51
CA LYS A 191 24.78 0.69 8.47
C LYS A 191 24.57 0.02 9.84
N LYS A 192 25.63 -0.55 10.43
CA LYS A 192 25.61 -1.29 11.71
C LYS A 192 24.87 -0.60 12.86
N TRP A 193 24.84 0.73 12.86
CA TRP A 193 24.16 1.54 13.85
C TRP A 193 23.06 2.37 13.20
N LYS A 194 21.93 2.50 13.88
CA LYS A 194 20.89 3.47 13.54
C LYS A 194 20.55 4.33 14.73
N TYR A 195 20.07 5.53 14.47
CA TYR A 195 19.51 6.38 15.49
C TYR A 195 18.00 6.17 15.51
N ILE A 196 17.46 5.99 16.70
CA ILE A 196 16.02 5.97 16.95
C ILE A 196 15.69 7.07 17.95
N HIS A 197 14.47 7.57 17.90
CA HIS A 197 13.94 8.40 18.97
C HIS A 197 13.27 7.49 20.00
N PHE A 198 13.74 7.55 21.24
CA PHE A 198 13.19 6.81 22.38
C PHE A 198 13.04 7.79 23.54
N ASN A 199 11.83 7.93 24.08
CA ASN A 199 11.50 8.92 25.12
C ASN A 199 11.92 10.36 24.80
N GLY A 200 11.77 10.78 23.53
CA GLY A 200 12.17 12.12 23.08
C GLY A 200 13.67 12.29 22.79
N GLU A 201 14.51 11.37 23.24
CA GLU A 201 15.96 11.39 23.00
C GLU A 201 16.36 10.61 21.76
N ARG A 202 17.42 11.07 21.09
CA ARG A 202 17.99 10.39 19.92
C ARG A 202 19.05 9.38 20.36
N VAL A 203 18.66 8.12 20.51
CA VAL A 203 19.52 7.04 20.97
C VAL A 203 20.12 6.29 19.78
N ARG A 204 21.43 5.99 19.84
CA ARG A 204 22.11 5.16 18.85
C ARG A 204 21.97 3.69 19.25
N VAL A 205 21.24 2.92 18.44
CA VAL A 205 21.03 1.49 18.65
C VAL A 205 21.77 0.68 17.59
N ARG A 206 22.33 -0.46 18.00
CA ARG A 206 22.94 -1.42 17.09
C ARG A 206 21.81 -2.12 16.33
N ARG A 207 21.94 -2.26 15.01
CA ARG A 207 21.03 -3.12 14.25
C ARG A 207 21.31 -4.56 14.67
N ALA A 208 20.26 -5.31 15.03
CA ALA A 208 20.36 -6.78 15.12
C ALA A 208 20.83 -7.29 13.76
N GLY A 209 21.93 -8.06 13.75
CA GLY A 209 22.66 -8.38 12.53
C GLY A 209 21.89 -9.29 11.57
N PRO A 210 22.31 -9.37 10.29
CA PRO A 210 21.73 -10.28 9.29
C PRO A 210 22.17 -11.76 9.43
N LEU A 211 22.63 -12.20 10.61
CA LEU A 211 23.15 -13.56 10.87
C LEU A 211 22.60 -14.16 12.18
N ALA A 212 21.36 -13.83 12.55
CA ALA A 212 20.62 -14.55 13.59
C ALA A 212 19.44 -15.28 12.95
#